data_AF-A0A954RFP3-F1
#
_entry.id   AF-A0A954RFP3-F1
#
_cell.length_a   1.000
_cell.length_b   1.000
_cell.length_c   1.000
_cell.angle_alpha   90.00
_cell.angle_beta   90.00
_cell.angle_gamma   90.00
#
_symmetry.space_group_name_H-M   'P 1'
#
loop_
_entity.id
_entity.type
_entity.pdbx_description
1 polymer ?
#
loop_
_entity_poly.entity_id
_entity_poly.type
_entity_poly.pdbx_seq_one_letter_code
_entity_poly.pdbx_strand_id
1 'polypeptide(L)'
;MKTWRGTGAFVFGLIGVGLWLSGVSRAASPEWPQFRGPDGQGHSDAKNLPTTWSDSENVAWKTSIPGRGWSSPVIAGDQIWLTTGVESPISEEEKARRTASNTGNQPLTVSG
;
A
#
# COMPACT_ATOMS: atom_id res chain seq x y z
N MET A 1 54.62 3.56 38.62
CA MET A 1 54.90 2.32 37.89
C MET A 1 55.05 1.20 38.90
N LYS A 2 54.12 0.21 38.92
CA LYS A 2 54.15 -1.13 39.56
C LYS A 2 54.35 -1.22 41.10
N THR A 3 53.62 -2.01 41.90
CA THR A 3 52.39 -2.84 41.79
C THR A 3 51.98 -3.14 43.24
N TRP A 4 50.72 -2.93 43.61
CA TRP A 4 50.17 -3.32 44.91
C TRP A 4 49.49 -4.70 44.80
N ARG A 5 49.75 -5.60 45.76
CA ARG A 5 49.09 -6.91 45.89
C ARG A 5 47.91 -6.75 46.84
N GLY A 6 46.70 -7.04 46.34
CA GLY A 6 45.48 -7.17 47.14
C GLY A 6 44.73 -8.44 46.75
N THR A 7 44.69 -9.39 47.68
CA THR A 7 43.97 -10.65 47.61
C THR A 7 42.51 -10.41 48.02
N GLY A 8 41.53 -11.07 47.38
CA GLY A 8 40.27 -11.39 48.05
C GLY A 8 38.97 -11.19 47.26
N ALA A 9 38.27 -12.31 47.08
CA ALA A 9 36.82 -12.47 46.89
C ALA A 9 36.21 -12.06 45.53
N PHE A 10 36.14 -13.05 44.63
CA PHE A 10 35.08 -13.13 43.62
C PHE A 10 33.75 -13.38 44.33
N VAL A 11 32.93 -12.34 44.44
CA VAL A 11 31.50 -12.50 44.74
C VAL A 11 30.82 -12.79 43.41
N PHE A 12 30.41 -14.05 43.22
CA PHE A 12 29.45 -14.42 42.19
C PHE A 12 28.10 -13.79 42.53
N GLY A 13 27.89 -12.56 42.06
CA GLY A 13 26.58 -11.93 42.04
C GLY A 13 25.72 -12.61 40.99
N LEU A 14 24.67 -13.29 41.44
CA LEU A 14 23.60 -13.87 40.63
C LEU A 14 23.13 -12.87 39.58
N ILE A 15 23.45 -13.12 38.30
CA ILE A 15 22.84 -12.42 37.18
C ILE A 15 21.41 -12.94 37.09
N GLY A 16 20.49 -12.23 37.76
CA GLY A 16 19.07 -12.39 37.52
C GLY A 16 18.78 -11.98 36.08
N VAL A 17 18.57 -12.96 35.21
CA VAL A 17 18.04 -12.73 33.86
C VAL A 17 16.58 -12.34 34.00
N GLY A 18 16.32 -11.06 34.22
CA GLY A 18 15.00 -10.48 34.04
C GLY A 18 14.69 -10.46 32.55
N LEU A 19 13.84 -11.37 32.09
CA LEU A 19 13.34 -11.38 30.72
C LEU A 19 12.40 -10.16 30.55
N TRP A 20 12.95 -9.01 30.16
CA TRP A 20 12.15 -7.86 29.75
C TRP A 20 11.49 -8.19 28.41
N LEU A 21 10.23 -8.64 28.46
CA LEU A 21 9.35 -8.64 27.30
C LEU A 21 9.00 -7.18 26.98
N SER A 22 9.91 -6.48 26.33
CA SER A 22 9.60 -5.21 25.67
C SER A 22 8.61 -5.53 24.57
N GLY A 23 7.32 -5.26 24.81
CA GLY A 23 6.28 -5.37 23.80
C GLY A 23 6.67 -4.51 22.60
N VAL A 24 6.95 -5.14 21.47
CA VAL A 24 7.19 -4.42 20.21
C VAL A 24 5.84 -3.87 19.77
N SER A 25 5.57 -2.61 20.11
CA SER A 25 4.46 -1.87 19.52
C SER A 25 4.76 -1.69 18.04
N ARG A 26 4.15 -2.52 17.18
CA ARG A 26 4.16 -2.27 15.73
C ARG A 26 3.40 -0.98 15.51
N ALA A 27 4.05 0.05 14.96
CA ALA A 27 3.33 1.22 14.47
C ALA A 27 2.24 0.73 13.50
N ALA A 28 1.02 1.24 13.64
CA ALA A 28 -0.05 0.91 12.71
C ALA A 28 0.38 1.31 11.29
N SER A 29 0.19 0.41 10.32
CA SER A 29 0.46 0.73 8.92
C SER A 29 -0.44 1.90 8.49
N PRO A 30 0.04 2.83 7.65
CA PRO A 30 -0.78 3.94 7.17
C PRO A 30 -2.00 3.40 6.40
N GLU A 31 -3.19 3.68 6.91
CA GLU A 31 -4.46 3.19 6.34
C GLU A 31 -5.02 4.17 5.31
N TRP A 32 -5.62 3.63 4.24
CA TRP A 32 -6.39 4.40 3.26
C TRP A 32 -7.61 3.58 2.83
N PRO A 33 -8.62 3.42 3.71
CA PRO A 33 -9.62 2.36 3.58
C PRO A 33 -10.69 2.62 2.51
N GLN A 34 -10.78 3.85 1.97
CA GLN A 34 -11.87 4.25 1.08
C GLN A 34 -11.43 5.33 0.08
N PHE A 35 -12.34 5.64 -0.86
CA PHE A 35 -12.16 6.79 -1.76
C PHE A 35 -11.92 8.07 -0.94
N ARG A 36 -10.84 8.78 -1.29
CA ARG A 36 -10.38 9.98 -0.56
C ARG A 36 -9.93 9.74 0.89
N GLY A 37 -9.62 8.50 1.26
CA GLY A 37 -8.88 8.21 2.50
C GLY A 37 -9.73 8.18 3.77
N PRO A 38 -9.09 8.09 4.95
CA PRO A 38 -9.76 7.78 6.22
C PRO A 38 -10.89 8.74 6.61
N ASP A 39 -10.78 10.00 6.19
CA ASP A 39 -11.74 11.08 6.48
C ASP A 39 -12.58 11.49 5.25
N GLY A 40 -12.33 10.88 4.09
CA GLY A 40 -13.02 11.20 2.84
C GLY A 40 -12.62 12.54 2.21
N GLN A 41 -11.57 13.20 2.71
CA GLN A 41 -11.15 14.53 2.25
C GLN A 41 -10.10 14.46 1.14
N GLY A 42 -9.32 13.37 1.10
CA GLY A 42 -8.25 13.15 0.13
C GLY A 42 -6.93 13.77 0.58
N HIS A 43 -6.74 14.00 1.87
CA HIS A 43 -5.52 14.56 2.45
C HIS A 43 -4.62 13.47 3.02
N SER A 44 -3.31 13.68 2.92
CA SER A 44 -2.28 12.84 3.54
C SER A 44 -1.36 13.71 4.39
N ASP A 45 -0.97 13.20 5.55
CA ASP A 45 -0.01 13.85 6.44
C ASP A 45 1.45 13.63 6.00
N ALA A 46 1.68 12.88 4.92
CA ALA A 46 3.01 12.63 4.38
C ALA A 46 3.76 13.94 4.06
N LYS A 47 5.05 13.98 4.40
CA LYS A 47 5.94 15.13 4.21
C LYS A 47 7.12 14.74 3.32
N ASN A 48 7.80 15.74 2.77
CA ASN A 48 9.00 15.57 1.94
C ASN A 48 8.81 14.62 0.75
N LEU A 49 7.62 14.68 0.13
CA LEU A 49 7.31 13.90 -1.06
C LEU A 49 8.14 14.40 -2.25
N PRO A 50 8.66 13.51 -3.11
CA PRO A 50 9.36 13.91 -4.32
C PRO A 50 8.41 14.66 -5.28
N THR A 51 8.94 15.70 -5.91
CA THR A 51 8.20 16.57 -6.84
C THR A 51 8.53 16.30 -8.31
N THR A 52 9.57 15.49 -8.58
CA THR A 52 9.93 15.01 -9.92
C THR A 52 9.64 13.51 -10.02
N TRP A 53 9.24 13.04 -11.20
CA TRP A 53 8.87 11.65 -11.41
C TRP A 53 9.18 11.23 -12.84
N SER A 54 9.56 9.96 -13.02
CA SER A 54 9.65 9.32 -14.33
C SER A 54 9.37 7.82 -14.20
N ASP A 55 9.44 7.09 -15.31
CA ASP A 55 9.26 5.63 -15.32
C ASP A 55 10.30 4.86 -14.50
N SER A 56 11.41 5.52 -14.13
CA SER A 56 12.52 4.97 -13.34
C SER A 56 12.95 5.86 -12.16
N GLU A 57 12.50 7.10 -12.06
CA GLU A 57 12.86 8.04 -10.99
C GLU A 57 11.74 8.19 -9.98
N ASN A 58 12.09 8.17 -8.69
CA ASN A 58 11.18 8.31 -7.55
C ASN A 58 10.06 7.25 -7.46
N VAL A 59 10.13 6.17 -8.26
CA VAL A 59 9.22 5.02 -8.22
C VAL A 59 9.80 3.91 -7.35
N ALA A 60 9.13 3.56 -6.25
CA ALA A 60 9.55 2.44 -5.39
C ALA A 60 9.34 1.07 -6.04
N TRP A 61 8.22 0.90 -6.75
CA TRP A 61 7.89 -0.30 -7.51
C TRP A 61 6.76 0.00 -8.51
N LYS A 62 6.62 -0.85 -9.51
CA LYS A 62 5.49 -0.84 -10.44
C LYS A 62 5.13 -2.27 -10.82
N THR A 63 3.85 -2.53 -11.06
CA THR A 63 3.36 -3.82 -11.55
C THR A 63 2.35 -3.60 -12.67
N SER A 64 2.36 -4.51 -13.65
CA SER A 64 1.28 -4.55 -14.64
C SER A 64 0.00 -5.07 -13.97
N ILE A 65 -1.15 -4.53 -14.38
CA ILE A 65 -2.47 -4.97 -13.92
C ILE A 65 -3.30 -5.45 -15.11
N PRO A 66 -4.21 -6.43 -14.94
CA PRO A 66 -5.11 -6.86 -16.00
C PRO A 66 -6.14 -5.77 -16.34
N GLY A 67 -6.43 -5.59 -17.63
CA GLY A 67 -7.46 -4.66 -18.09
C GLY A 67 -7.12 -3.19 -17.80
N ARG A 68 -8.15 -2.38 -17.51
CA ARG A 68 -8.00 -0.94 -17.21
C ARG A 68 -8.36 -0.63 -15.76
N GLY A 69 -7.55 0.17 -15.08
CA GLY A 69 -7.81 0.67 -13.72
C GLY A 69 -8.31 2.11 -13.74
N TRP A 70 -9.50 2.36 -13.21
CA TRP A 70 -10.10 3.71 -13.05
C TRP A 70 -10.46 4.00 -11.58
N SER A 71 -10.32 2.99 -10.72
CA SER A 71 -10.60 3.10 -9.29
C SER A 71 -9.45 3.74 -8.53
N SER A 72 -9.74 4.22 -7.32
CA SER A 72 -8.70 4.57 -6.36
C SER A 72 -8.24 3.32 -5.61
N PRO A 73 -6.94 3.10 -5.44
CA PRO A 73 -6.44 2.01 -4.59
C PRO A 73 -6.85 2.25 -3.13
N VAL A 74 -7.09 1.15 -2.42
CA VAL A 74 -7.35 1.12 -0.99
C VAL A 74 -6.19 0.45 -0.27
N ILE A 75 -5.77 1.00 0.85
CA ILE A 75 -4.70 0.43 1.69
C ILE A 75 -5.34 -0.05 2.98
N ALA A 76 -5.13 -1.34 3.29
CA ALA A 76 -5.56 -1.98 4.51
C ALA A 76 -4.40 -2.80 5.10
N GLY A 77 -3.82 -2.34 6.21
CA GLY A 77 -2.60 -2.91 6.77
C GLY A 77 -1.43 -2.85 5.78
N ASP A 78 -0.81 -4.01 5.53
CA ASP A 78 0.32 -4.16 4.60
C ASP A 78 -0.13 -4.55 3.17
N GLN A 79 -1.39 -4.29 2.80
CA GLN A 79 -1.98 -4.70 1.52
C GLN A 79 -2.60 -3.54 0.76
N ILE A 80 -2.46 -3.59 -0.57
CA ILE A 80 -3.09 -2.67 -1.51
C ILE A 80 -4.16 -3.43 -2.29
N TRP A 81 -5.39 -2.93 -2.22
CA TRP A 81 -6.56 -3.45 -2.93
C TRP A 81 -6.86 -2.54 -4.12
N LEU A 82 -7.07 -3.15 -5.28
CA LEU A 82 -7.39 -2.44 -6.52
C LEU A 82 -8.46 -3.22 -7.28
N THR A 83 -9.35 -2.48 -7.96
CA THR A 83 -10.31 -3.06 -8.90
C THR A 83 -9.94 -2.64 -10.32
N THR A 84 -10.04 -3.59 -11.25
CA THR A 84 -9.78 -3.34 -12.67
C THR A 84 -10.95 -3.83 -13.53
N GLY A 85 -11.20 -3.13 -14.63
CA GLY A 85 -12.14 -3.54 -15.66
C GLY A 85 -11.42 -4.38 -16.69
N VAL A 86 -11.65 -5.68 -16.68
CA VAL A 86 -11.18 -6.62 -17.71
C VAL A 86 -12.27 -6.73 -18.77
N GLU A 87 -11.96 -6.33 -20.00
CA GLU A 87 -12.92 -6.36 -21.10
C GLU A 87 -13.01 -7.74 -21.73
N SER A 88 -14.23 -8.14 -22.04
CA SER A 88 -14.50 -9.30 -22.88
C SER A 88 -15.11 -8.86 -24.22
N PRO A 89 -14.74 -9.52 -25.34
CA PRO A 89 -15.41 -9.28 -26.60
C PRO A 89 -16.88 -9.71 -26.49
N ILE A 90 -17.78 -8.87 -27.01
CA ILE A 90 -19.21 -9.17 -27.12
C ILE A 90 -19.55 -9.56 -28.56
N SER A 91 -20.60 -10.37 -28.75
CA SER A 91 -21.09 -10.66 -30.10
C SER A 91 -21.64 -9.40 -30.76
N GLU A 92 -21.56 -9.34 -32.09
CA GLU A 92 -22.10 -8.20 -32.85
C GLU A 92 -23.62 -8.04 -32.67
N GLU A 93 -24.34 -9.14 -32.47
CA GLU A 93 -25.78 -9.11 -32.14
C GLU A 93 -26.04 -8.45 -30.78
N GLU A 94 -25.27 -8.82 -29.75
CA GLU A 94 -25.40 -8.23 -28.42
C GLU A 94 -25.00 -6.75 -28.42
N LYS A 95 -23.97 -6.40 -29.18
CA LYS A 95 -23.55 -5.01 -29.41
C LYS A 95 -24.65 -4.20 -30.08
N ALA A 96 -25.26 -4.74 -31.14
CA ALA A 96 -26.38 -4.12 -31.83
C ALA A 96 -27.57 -3.94 -30.88
N ARG A 97 -27.90 -4.96 -30.06
CA ARG A 97 -28.96 -4.88 -29.04
C ARG A 97 -28.69 -3.79 -28.00
N ARG A 98 -27.47 -3.72 -27.44
CA ARG A 98 -27.08 -2.71 -26.44
C ARG A 98 -27.08 -1.29 -26.99
N THR A 99 -26.81 -1.15 -28.30
CA THR A 99 -26.74 0.17 -28.96
C THR A 99 -28.06 0.58 -29.61
N ALA A 100 -29.04 -0.33 -29.71
CA ALA A 100 -30.30 -0.12 -30.44
C ALA A 100 -31.11 1.09 -29.93
N SER A 101 -31.01 1.42 -28.65
CA SER A 101 -31.71 2.56 -28.03
C SER A 101 -30.83 3.80 -27.86
N ASN A 102 -29.59 3.81 -28.38
CA ASN A 102 -28.73 4.98 -28.25
C ASN A 102 -29.18 6.08 -29.23
N THR A 103 -29.80 7.12 -28.69
CA THR A 103 -30.23 8.31 -29.45
C THR A 103 -29.17 9.41 -29.49
N GLY A 104 -27.97 9.17 -28.96
CA GLY A 104 -26.88 10.14 -28.94
C GLY A 104 -26.11 10.18 -30.27
N ASN A 105 -25.66 11.38 -30.68
CA ASN A 105 -24.81 11.56 -31.87
C ASN A 105 -23.35 11.14 -31.65
N GLN A 106 -23.03 10.50 -30.52
CA GLN A 106 -21.67 10.04 -30.19
C GLN A 106 -21.56 8.54 -30.45
N PRO A 107 -20.49 8.07 -31.13
CA PRO A 107 -20.25 6.65 -31.29
C PRO A 107 -20.01 5.99 -29.93
N LEU A 108 -20.74 4.91 -29.64
CA LEU A 108 -20.56 4.13 -28.41
C LEU A 108 -19.64 2.95 -28.66
N THR A 109 -18.55 2.89 -27.90
CA THR A 109 -17.76 1.67 -27.77
C THR A 109 -18.39 0.84 -26.65
N VAL A 110 -19.03 -0.27 -27.02
CA VAL A 110 -19.61 -1.21 -26.05
C VAL A 110 -18.63 -2.33 -25.82
N SER A 111 -18.06 -2.40 -24.62
CA SER A 111 -17.28 -3.53 -24.14
C SER A 111 -18.12 -4.42 -23.21
N GLY A 112 -17.76 -5.71 -23.15
CA GLY A 112 -18.35 -6.73 -22.29
C GLY A 112 -17.63 -6.84 -20.96
#